data_AF-A0A9P0M588-F1
#
_entry.id   AF-A0A9P0M588-F1
#
_cell.length_a   1.000
_cell.length_b   1.000
_cell.length_c   1.000
_cell.angle_alpha   90.00
_cell.angle_beta   90.00
_cell.angle_gamma   90.00
#
_symmetry.space_group_name_H-M   'P 1'
#
loop_
_entity.id
_entity.type
_entity.pdbx_description
1 polymer ?
#
loop_
_entity_poly.entity_id
_entity_poly.type
_entity_poly.pdbx_seq_one_letter_code
_entity_poly.pdbx_strand_id
1 'polypeptide(L)'
;MKQNIGRGEFSQFPNLSQTSCQEDDISTCVQHLNALYSDFESRLEDILTMVIPPWIISPYGDKEETNVIIQEELTELSTNEEPKVQFKNGYQQFWLQNNIPVTYPVT
;
A
#
# COMPACT_ATOMS: atom_id res chain seq x y z
N MET A 1 -10.53 11.25 -13.77
CA MET A 1 -9.92 12.56 -13.45
C MET A 1 -9.15 13.16 -14.63
N LYS A 2 -7.98 12.61 -15.02
CA LYS A 2 -7.16 13.11 -16.15
C LYS A 2 -7.92 13.23 -17.49
N GLN A 3 -8.73 12.22 -17.83
CA GLN A 3 -9.50 12.23 -19.08
C GLN A 3 -10.54 13.36 -19.13
N ASN A 4 -11.16 13.68 -18.01
CA ASN A 4 -12.16 14.75 -17.92
C ASN A 4 -11.49 16.11 -18.10
N ILE A 5 -10.31 16.32 -17.47
CA ILE A 5 -9.51 17.55 -17.67
C ILE A 5 -9.12 17.69 -19.14
N GLY A 6 -8.63 16.62 -19.78
CA GLY A 6 -8.27 16.65 -21.21
C GLY A 6 -9.44 16.87 -22.17
N ARG A 7 -10.70 16.67 -21.72
CA ARG A 7 -11.92 16.97 -22.49
C ARG A 7 -12.51 18.35 -22.13
N GLY A 8 -11.89 19.10 -21.23
CA GLY A 8 -12.45 20.36 -20.70
C GLY A 8 -13.66 20.18 -19.76
N GLU A 9 -13.88 18.96 -19.26
CA GLU A 9 -15.00 18.64 -18.37
C GLU A 9 -14.63 18.96 -16.92
N PHE A 10 -14.92 20.21 -16.51
CA PHE A 10 -14.54 20.74 -15.20
C PHE A 10 -15.64 20.70 -14.13
N SER A 11 -16.81 20.10 -14.41
CA SER A 11 -17.96 20.09 -13.48
C SER A 11 -17.65 19.51 -12.08
N GLN A 12 -16.66 18.63 -11.99
CA GLN A 12 -16.18 18.03 -10.73
C GLN A 12 -15.16 18.90 -9.97
N PHE A 13 -14.73 20.02 -10.54
CA PHE A 13 -13.69 20.90 -9.99
C PHE A 13 -14.25 22.32 -9.82
N PRO A 14 -14.74 22.68 -8.62
CA PRO A 14 -15.43 23.95 -8.38
C PRO A 14 -14.65 25.20 -8.82
N ASN A 15 -13.32 25.15 -8.68
CA ASN A 15 -12.44 26.25 -9.07
C ASN A 15 -12.20 26.32 -10.59
N LEU A 16 -12.19 25.19 -11.29
CA LEU A 16 -11.91 25.12 -12.73
C LEU A 16 -13.20 25.31 -13.54
N SER A 17 -14.36 24.94 -13.00
CA SER A 17 -15.65 25.14 -13.67
C SER A 17 -16.02 26.62 -13.85
N GLN A 18 -15.37 27.52 -13.11
CA GLN A 18 -15.63 28.96 -13.13
C GLN A 18 -14.62 29.75 -13.97
N THR A 19 -13.56 29.11 -14.45
CA THR A 19 -12.46 29.77 -15.18
C THR A 19 -12.43 29.32 -16.63
N SER A 20 -12.29 30.26 -17.57
CA SER A 20 -11.99 29.92 -18.97
C SER A 20 -10.53 29.49 -19.09
N CYS A 21 -10.28 28.20 -19.27
CA CYS A 21 -8.92 27.67 -19.49
C CYS A 21 -8.62 27.64 -21.00
N GLN A 22 -7.39 28.03 -21.38
CA GLN A 22 -6.91 27.84 -22.75
C GLN A 22 -6.62 26.35 -23.00
N GLU A 23 -6.82 25.89 -24.23
CA GLU A 23 -6.59 24.50 -24.60
C GLU A 23 -5.12 24.06 -24.39
N ASP A 24 -4.17 24.97 -24.63
CA ASP A 24 -2.74 24.75 -24.39
C ASP A 24 -2.40 24.56 -22.91
N ASP A 25 -3.05 25.32 -22.02
CA ASP A 25 -2.87 25.19 -20.56
C ASP A 25 -3.42 23.84 -20.06
N ILE A 26 -4.56 23.42 -20.61
CA ILE A 26 -5.18 22.12 -20.30
C ILE A 26 -4.26 20.98 -20.75
N SER A 27 -3.74 21.06 -21.97
CA SER A 27 -2.82 20.07 -22.52
C SER A 27 -1.54 19.96 -21.67
N THR A 28 -0.95 21.09 -21.30
CA THR A 28 0.23 21.16 -20.43
C THR A 28 -0.06 20.56 -19.05
N CYS A 29 -1.21 20.87 -18.46
CA CYS A 29 -1.63 20.28 -17.19
C CYS A 29 -1.75 18.75 -17.27
N VAL A 30 -2.40 18.24 -18.33
CA VAL A 30 -2.53 16.79 -18.56
C VAL A 30 -1.16 16.13 -18.73
N GLN A 31 -0.22 16.76 -19.44
CA GLN A 31 1.14 16.27 -19.60
C GLN A 31 1.87 16.19 -18.25
N HIS A 32 1.79 17.22 -17.41
CA HIS A 32 2.40 17.20 -16.08
C HIS A 32 1.79 16.12 -15.18
N LEU A 33 0.46 15.96 -15.20
CA LEU A 33 -0.21 14.88 -14.46
C LEU A 33 0.23 13.50 -14.93
N ASN A 34 0.46 13.31 -16.23
CA ASN A 34 1.02 12.06 -16.76
C ASN A 34 2.43 11.81 -16.26
N ALA A 35 3.29 12.82 -16.31
CA ALA A 35 4.67 12.71 -15.85
C ALA A 35 4.72 12.37 -14.35
N LEU A 36 3.91 13.04 -13.52
CA LEU A 36 3.79 12.72 -12.10
C LEU A 36 3.29 11.31 -11.86
N TYR A 37 2.26 10.87 -12.59
CA TYR A 37 1.74 9.51 -12.45
C TYR A 37 2.81 8.46 -12.78
N SER A 38 3.54 8.66 -13.87
CA SER A 38 4.65 7.78 -14.25
C SER A 38 5.80 7.80 -13.22
N ASP A 39 6.10 8.96 -12.65
CA ASP A 39 7.11 9.09 -11.57
C ASP A 39 6.67 8.30 -10.32
N PHE A 40 5.41 8.43 -9.91
CA PHE A 40 4.87 7.69 -8.77
C PHE A 40 4.84 6.18 -9.00
N GLU A 41 4.42 5.73 -10.19
CA GLU A 41 4.44 4.30 -10.53
C GLU A 41 5.87 3.75 -10.47
N SER A 42 6.85 4.47 -11.01
CA SER A 42 8.25 4.04 -10.99
C SER A 42 8.84 4.05 -9.57
N ARG A 43 8.56 5.10 -8.79
CA ARG A 43 9.12 5.25 -7.44
C ARG A 43 8.49 4.33 -6.40
N LEU A 44 7.29 3.82 -6.67
CA LEU A 44 6.56 2.89 -5.80
C LEU A 44 6.39 1.51 -6.45
N GLU A 45 7.14 1.22 -7.52
CA GLU A 45 7.06 -0.04 -8.26
C GLU A 45 7.30 -1.23 -7.33
N ASP A 46 8.25 -1.10 -6.41
CA ASP A 46 8.58 -2.08 -5.38
C ASP A 46 7.36 -2.42 -4.50
N ILE A 47 6.63 -1.40 -4.03
CA ILE A 47 5.42 -1.58 -3.21
C ILE A 47 4.26 -2.12 -4.05
N LEU A 48 4.09 -1.61 -5.28
CA LEU A 48 3.02 -2.02 -6.20
C LEU A 48 3.17 -3.48 -6.64
N THR A 49 4.42 -3.96 -6.76
CA THR A 49 4.75 -5.34 -7.17
C THR A 49 5.03 -6.26 -5.99
N MET A 50 4.97 -5.74 -4.75
CA MET A 50 5.27 -6.52 -3.55
C MET A 50 4.29 -7.67 -3.39
N VAL A 51 4.83 -8.89 -3.32
CA VAL A 51 4.06 -10.08 -2.94
C VAL A 51 4.06 -10.17 -1.42
N ILE A 52 2.87 -10.14 -0.81
CA ILE A 52 2.74 -10.35 0.63
C ILE A 52 3.16 -11.80 0.95
N PRO A 53 4.21 -12.01 1.75
CA PRO A 53 4.62 -13.35 2.13
C PRO A 53 3.50 -14.12 2.85
N PRO A 54 3.37 -15.44 2.63
CA PRO A 54 2.31 -16.24 3.25
C PRO A 54 2.28 -16.14 4.78
N TRP A 55 3.44 -15.98 5.42
CA TRP A 55 3.56 -15.85 6.87
C TRP A 55 3.00 -14.53 7.42
N ILE A 56 2.93 -13.45 6.62
CA ILE A 56 2.24 -12.21 7.05
C ILE A 56 0.74 -12.46 7.15
N ILE A 57 0.19 -13.24 6.21
CA ILE A 57 -1.24 -13.56 6.15
C ILE A 57 -1.59 -14.61 7.21
N SER A 58 -0.71 -15.60 7.40
CA SER A 58 -0.89 -16.71 8.34
C SER A 58 0.41 -16.96 9.11
N PRO A 59 0.71 -16.16 10.15
CA PRO A 59 1.94 -16.30 10.94
C PRO A 59 2.02 -17.61 11.73
N TYR A 60 0.89 -18.30 11.88
CA TYR A 60 0.75 -19.57 12.57
C TYR A 60 0.67 -20.78 11.62
N GLY A 61 0.81 -20.56 10.30
CA GLY A 61 0.81 -21.62 9.28
C GLY A 61 2.16 -22.34 9.17
N ASP A 62 2.26 -23.21 8.17
CA ASP A 62 3.49 -23.94 7.89
C ASP A 62 4.63 -23.00 7.50
N LYS A 63 5.82 -23.30 8.03
CA LYS A 63 7.04 -22.45 7.92
C LYS A 63 8.00 -22.92 6.83
N GLU A 64 7.59 -23.87 5.99
CA GLU A 64 8.50 -24.58 5.07
C GLU A 64 9.14 -23.68 4.00
N GLU A 65 8.55 -22.52 3.69
CA GLU A 65 9.03 -21.58 2.66
C GLU A 65 9.63 -20.28 3.21
N THR A 66 9.82 -20.14 4.53
CA THR A 66 10.33 -18.89 5.12
C THR A 66 11.85 -18.88 5.23
N ASN A 67 12.45 -17.68 5.07
CA ASN A 67 13.87 -17.47 5.29
C ASN A 67 14.26 -17.91 6.71
N VAL A 68 15.41 -18.58 6.87
CA VAL A 68 15.95 -19.05 8.15
C VAL A 68 15.97 -17.95 9.22
N ILE A 69 16.21 -16.69 8.84
CA ILE A 69 16.21 -15.54 9.77
C ILE A 69 14.80 -15.31 10.36
N ILE A 70 13.75 -15.44 9.54
CA ILE A 70 12.35 -15.19 9.95
C ILE A 70 11.75 -16.42 10.67
N GLN A 71 12.34 -17.62 10.48
CA GLN A 71 11.84 -18.85 11.10
C GLN A 71 11.92 -18.83 12.64
N GLU A 72 12.94 -18.20 13.21
CA GLU A 72 13.09 -18.10 14.67
C GLU A 72 11.99 -17.21 15.26
N GLU A 73 11.78 -16.02 14.71
CA GLU A 73 10.74 -15.08 15.11
C GLU A 73 9.33 -15.67 14.97
N LEU A 74 9.05 -16.33 13.83
CA LEU A 74 7.79 -17.03 13.64
C LEU A 74 7.62 -18.22 14.59
N THR A 75 8.73 -18.81 15.05
CA THR A 75 8.67 -19.88 16.05
C THR A 75 8.33 -19.35 17.42
N GLU A 76 8.99 -18.29 17.86
CA GLU A 76 8.63 -17.60 19.08
C GLU A 76 7.17 -17.12 19.05
N LEU A 77 6.75 -16.45 17.98
CA LEU A 77 5.38 -16.00 17.79
C LEU A 77 4.39 -17.18 17.81
N SER A 78 4.72 -18.31 17.18
CA SER A 78 3.86 -19.50 17.15
C SER A 78 3.69 -20.18 18.51
N THR A 79 4.66 -20.02 19.40
CA THR A 79 4.59 -20.54 20.78
C THR A 79 3.89 -19.60 21.75
N ASN A 80 3.68 -18.34 21.36
CA ASN A 80 2.97 -17.37 22.17
C ASN A 80 1.45 -17.45 21.94
N GLU A 81 0.72 -17.85 22.98
CA GLU A 81 -0.75 -18.03 22.93
C GLU A 81 -1.54 -16.72 23.05
N GLU A 82 -0.96 -15.69 23.67
CA GLU A 82 -1.60 -14.38 23.87
C GLU A 82 -1.94 -13.67 22.53
N PRO A 83 -0.99 -13.52 21.56
CA PRO A 83 -1.27 -12.90 20.27
C PRO A 83 -2.22 -13.73 19.39
N LYS A 84 -2.30 -15.06 19.56
CA LYS A 84 -3.24 -15.93 18.81
C LYS A 84 -4.69 -15.52 19.02
N VAL A 85 -5.04 -15.10 20.23
CA VAL A 85 -6.40 -14.62 20.53
C VAL A 85 -6.69 -13.33 19.77
N GLN A 86 -5.70 -12.47 19.60
CA GLN A 86 -5.83 -11.17 18.95
C GLN A 86 -5.84 -11.29 17.42
N PHE A 87 -5.25 -12.35 16.87
CA PHE A 87 -5.28 -12.67 15.44
C PHE A 87 -6.70 -12.94 14.90
N LYS A 88 -7.69 -13.23 15.76
CA LYS A 88 -9.10 -13.45 15.36
C LYS A 88 -9.72 -12.30 14.56
N ASN A 89 -9.19 -11.09 14.70
CA ASN A 89 -9.64 -9.90 13.98
C ASN A 89 -8.98 -9.73 12.59
N GLY A 90 -8.18 -10.70 12.16
CA GLY A 90 -7.48 -10.71 10.87
C GLY A 90 -6.07 -10.12 10.94
N TYR A 91 -5.24 -10.50 9.96
CA TYR A 91 -3.81 -10.18 9.93
C TYR A 91 -3.52 -8.66 9.89
N GLN A 92 -4.37 -7.86 9.23
CA GLN A 92 -4.18 -6.41 9.16
C GLN A 92 -4.26 -5.75 10.53
N GLN A 93 -5.30 -6.10 11.32
CA GLN A 93 -5.47 -5.57 12.67
C GLN A 93 -4.43 -6.14 13.63
N PHE A 94 -4.00 -7.38 13.40
CA PHE A 94 -2.96 -8.03 14.17
C PHE A 94 -1.62 -7.27 14.10
N TRP A 95 -1.11 -7.01 12.89
CA TRP A 95 0.18 -6.35 12.70
C TRP A 95 0.18 -4.85 13.08
N LEU A 96 -0.98 -4.21 13.13
CA LEU A 96 -1.11 -2.79 13.53
C LEU A 96 -1.12 -2.57 15.06
N GLN A 97 -1.07 -3.64 15.87
CA GLN A 97 -1.05 -3.52 17.33
C GLN A 97 0.29 -2.98 17.81
N ASN A 98 0.31 -1.95 18.67
CA ASN A 98 1.54 -1.30 19.14
C ASN A 98 2.62 -2.25 19.69
N ASN A 99 2.23 -3.38 20.27
CA ASN A 99 3.16 -4.31 20.89
C ASN A 99 3.76 -5.28 19.86
N ILE A 100 3.04 -5.63 18.78
CA ILE A 100 3.47 -6.68 17.85
C ILE A 100 4.73 -6.30 17.06
N PRO A 101 4.82 -5.11 16.41
CA PRO A 101 6.03 -4.67 15.72
C PRO A 101 7.23 -4.45 16.65
N VAL A 102 7.00 -4.26 17.95
CA VAL A 102 8.06 -4.06 18.96
C VAL A 102 8.58 -5.40 19.47
N THR A 103 7.69 -6.38 19.67
CA THR A 103 8.03 -7.71 20.17
C THR A 103 8.58 -8.62 19.07
N TYR A 104 8.10 -8.46 17.83
CA TYR A 104 8.49 -9.26 16.67
C TYR A 104 8.83 -8.34 15.49
N PRO A 105 9.99 -7.64 15.52
CA PRO A 105 10.37 -6.72 14.48
C PRO A 105 10.70 -7.48 13.19
N VAL A 106 10.11 -7.06 12.06
CA VAL A 106 10.46 -7.63 10.76
C VAL A 106 11.81 -7.04 10.33
N THR A 107 12.89 -7.84 10.39
CA THR A 107 14.24 -7.41 9.98
C THR A 107 14.40 -7.27 8.47
#